data_AF-A0A951DGI1-F1
#
_entry.id   AF-A0A951DGI1-F1
#
_cell.length_a   1.000
_cell.length_b   1.000
_cell.length_c   1.000
_cell.angle_alpha   90.00
_cell.angle_beta   90.00
_cell.angle_gamma   90.00
#
_symmetry.space_group_name_H-M   'P 1'
#
loop_
_entity.id
_entity.type
_entity.pdbx_description
1 polymer ?
#
loop_
_entity_poly.entity_id
_entity_poly.type
_entity_poly.pdbx_seq_one_letter_code
_entity_poly.pdbx_strand_id
1 'polypeptide(L)'
;MKRSLKLGTAFLFTLSIAAPLFAGDTAREIARPTAGGSSIQWQANASGVDHYQLIVVTPNHDTFSRDFAAGTTPSFRLQDMAGKPIADGAYHYELRAMPQVSASVRQQLIDARANNDDEAIHRIITANGLGNPAVQSGTFTVVNGSILDPNMQEPVSRGPQRPIASNGSGTTAPASGNASHPSLTPVVNDNVIADDLIVQGSGCFGFDCVNNESFGFDTIRLKENNLRINFDDTSTSAGYPNVSWSLTANDTTSGGANRFSIDDVTNSKTILNIEAASPTNSIYIDSTGKIGFRNSNPLLDLHITTGDTPAIRFEQTNSSGFTAQTWDIGANEANWFVRDLTGGSKLPLRVRPGAPTSSIDIAASGNVGIGTASPSQWVHAYKDVDANLISLIENPSTTGTSANAAFQAKSDTATVSFQAHSSARTLSRFGKTLGGWAEFLGSAGNGLIVGTANATNLVLGTNSTNRLEIGATGGVTVTGNFTVTGGTKNFAVVDPADSKKAIYYAALEGPEAGTYYRGTAKTVDGKVVIQLPGYFSRITETERMTVQITPVGAPGQLYVAEKTPEKVVIKVADGAPDAEFDYFVQGIRKGYLDFEVERENNLPK
;
A
#
# COMPACT_ATOMS: atom_id res chain seq x y z
N MET A 1 -51.65 -34.93 -1.51
CA MET A 1 -51.97 -34.36 -0.18
C MET A 1 -52.31 -32.89 -0.39
N LYS A 2 -53.56 -32.43 -0.53
CA LYS A 2 -54.69 -32.33 0.44
C LYS A 2 -54.40 -31.50 1.70
N ARG A 3 -55.01 -30.30 1.75
CA ARG A 3 -55.77 -29.62 2.85
C ARG A 3 -54.98 -29.18 4.11
N SER A 4 -55.23 -28.05 4.81
CA SER A 4 -56.26 -26.98 4.76
C SER A 4 -56.12 -26.03 5.98
N LEU A 5 -56.43 -24.72 5.81
CA LEU A 5 -57.23 -23.78 6.66
C LEU A 5 -56.81 -23.52 8.14
N LYS A 6 -56.90 -22.35 8.81
CA LYS A 6 -57.77 -21.12 8.82
C LYS A 6 -56.95 -19.94 9.40
N LEU A 7 -57.05 -18.69 8.93
CA LEU A 7 -58.06 -17.61 9.14
C LEU A 7 -58.02 -16.89 10.52
N GLY A 8 -57.78 -15.57 10.45
CA GLY A 8 -58.01 -14.54 11.49
C GLY A 8 -57.46 -13.20 10.97
N THR A 9 -58.20 -12.41 10.18
CA THR A 9 -59.16 -11.35 10.57
C THR A 9 -58.56 -10.28 11.49
N ALA A 10 -58.17 -9.13 10.91
CA ALA A 10 -58.10 -7.86 11.61
C ALA A 10 -58.50 -6.73 10.64
N PHE A 11 -59.38 -5.86 11.15
CA PHE A 11 -60.21 -4.88 10.46
C PHE A 11 -59.41 -3.71 9.85
N LEU A 12 -59.83 -3.29 8.66
CA LEU A 12 -59.59 -1.97 8.07
C LEU A 12 -60.29 -0.89 8.91
N PHE A 13 -59.57 0.18 9.26
CA PHE A 13 -60.15 1.48 9.57
C PHE A 13 -59.47 2.54 8.70
N THR A 14 -60.18 2.98 7.67
CA THR A 14 -59.94 4.21 6.93
C THR A 14 -60.36 5.39 7.81
N LEU A 15 -59.40 6.24 8.18
CA LEU A 15 -59.67 7.53 8.82
C LEU A 15 -59.23 8.65 7.88
N SER A 16 -60.18 9.12 7.09
CA SER A 16 -60.16 10.40 6.40
C SER A 16 -60.28 11.52 7.44
N ILE A 17 -59.18 12.26 7.66
CA ILE A 17 -59.20 13.53 8.40
C ILE A 17 -59.12 14.66 7.37
N ALA A 18 -60.24 15.36 7.23
CA ALA A 18 -60.32 16.66 6.59
C ALA A 18 -59.48 17.66 7.40
N ALA A 19 -58.49 18.27 6.76
CA ALA A 19 -57.78 19.42 7.31
C ALA A 19 -58.75 20.62 7.34
N PRO A 20 -58.98 21.27 8.50
CA PRO A 20 -59.59 22.58 8.50
C PRO A 20 -58.58 23.61 7.98
N LEU A 21 -59.05 24.44 7.05
CA LEU A 21 -58.42 25.69 6.65
C LEU A 21 -58.02 26.49 7.90
N PHE A 22 -56.73 26.75 8.07
CA PHE A 22 -56.27 27.92 8.81
C PHE A 22 -55.89 28.97 7.78
N ALA A 23 -56.79 29.93 7.60
CA ALA A 23 -56.50 31.18 6.94
C ALA A 23 -55.35 31.86 7.70
N GLY A 24 -54.29 32.24 6.98
CA GLY A 24 -53.19 33.01 7.52
C GLY A 24 -53.66 34.37 8.02
N ASP A 25 -53.31 34.69 9.25
CA ASP A 25 -53.38 36.05 9.76
C ASP A 25 -52.02 36.71 9.47
N THR A 26 -51.99 37.52 8.42
CA THR A 26 -50.88 38.42 8.14
C THR A 26 -50.67 39.31 9.36
N ALA A 27 -49.45 39.35 9.91
CA ALA A 27 -49.06 40.34 10.92
C ALA A 27 -49.37 41.75 10.39
N ARG A 28 -50.47 42.34 10.86
CA ARG A 28 -50.84 43.72 10.54
C ARG A 28 -49.76 44.64 11.10
N GLU A 29 -49.08 45.38 10.24
CA GLU A 29 -48.24 46.50 10.65
C GLU A 29 -49.14 47.54 11.37
N ILE A 30 -48.96 47.68 12.68
CA ILE A 30 -49.69 48.61 13.57
C ILE A 30 -49.14 50.03 13.41
N ALA A 31 -47.82 50.15 13.28
CA ALA A 31 -47.10 51.41 13.19
C ALA A 31 -45.74 51.24 12.50
N ARG A 32 -45.35 52.22 11.68
CA ARG A 32 -44.04 52.20 11.00
C ARG A 32 -42.93 52.72 11.92
N PRO A 33 -41.88 51.93 12.22
CA PRO A 33 -40.73 52.42 12.96
C PRO A 33 -39.88 53.37 12.10
N THR A 34 -39.47 54.49 12.67
CA THR A 34 -38.53 55.44 12.05
C THR A 34 -37.48 55.83 13.08
N ALA A 35 -36.22 55.53 12.79
CA ALA A 35 -35.10 55.83 13.70
C ALA A 35 -34.41 57.15 13.34
N GLY A 36 -33.97 57.89 14.35
CA GLY A 36 -33.20 59.13 14.20
C GLY A 36 -32.27 59.34 15.38
N GLY A 37 -30.97 59.15 15.16
CA GLY A 37 -29.92 59.33 16.18
C GLY A 37 -30.11 58.40 17.37
N SER A 38 -30.36 58.95 18.55
CA SER A 38 -30.53 58.20 19.82
C SER A 38 -31.99 57.85 20.15
N SER A 39 -32.92 58.00 19.20
CA SER A 39 -34.34 57.73 19.39
C SER A 39 -34.98 57.02 18.20
N ILE A 40 -36.00 56.21 18.49
CA ILE A 40 -36.85 55.55 17.51
C ILE A 40 -38.31 55.83 17.86
N GLN A 41 -39.12 56.07 16.84
CA GLN A 41 -40.54 56.39 16.98
C GLN A 41 -41.37 55.49 16.07
N TRP A 42 -42.56 55.12 16.52
CA TRP A 42 -43.51 54.31 15.77
C TRP A 42 -44.66 55.17 15.29
N GLN A 43 -44.68 55.50 14.00
CA GLN A 43 -45.77 56.27 13.40
C GLN A 43 -47.00 55.39 13.24
N ALA A 44 -47.95 55.52 14.16
CA ALA A 44 -49.15 54.69 14.21
C ALA A 44 -50.19 55.13 13.17
N ASN A 45 -50.79 54.15 12.49
CA ASN A 45 -51.84 54.38 11.48
C ASN A 45 -53.23 53.87 11.92
N ALA A 46 -53.40 53.43 13.17
CA ALA A 46 -54.63 52.79 13.64
C ALA A 46 -55.60 53.78 14.33
N SER A 47 -56.87 53.75 13.94
CA SER A 47 -58.00 54.40 14.63
C SER A 47 -58.69 53.41 15.59
N GLY A 48 -59.25 53.89 16.70
CA GLY A 48 -59.96 53.05 17.69
C GLY A 48 -59.11 52.47 18.84
N VAL A 49 -57.92 53.01 19.08
CA VAL A 49 -56.99 52.55 20.13
C VAL A 49 -57.15 53.34 21.44
N ASP A 50 -57.28 52.61 22.54
CA ASP A 50 -56.97 52.89 23.96
C ASP A 50 -55.82 53.86 24.24
N HIS A 51 -54.68 53.19 24.27
CA HIS A 51 -53.33 53.62 24.47
C HIS A 51 -52.47 52.54 23.80
N TYR A 52 -51.23 52.88 23.50
CA TYR A 52 -50.23 51.91 23.06
C TYR A 52 -49.36 51.53 24.24
N GLN A 53 -49.01 50.26 24.35
CA GLN A 53 -47.95 49.82 25.26
C GLN A 53 -46.74 49.40 24.43
N LEU A 54 -45.61 50.07 24.65
CA LEU A 54 -44.33 49.72 24.04
C LEU A 54 -43.46 49.01 25.07
N ILE A 55 -42.97 47.83 24.69
CA ILE A 55 -41.97 47.07 25.43
C ILE A 55 -40.71 46.97 24.57
N VAL A 56 -39.55 47.29 25.13
CA VAL A 56 -38.25 47.13 24.47
C VAL A 56 -37.34 46.32 25.39
N VAL A 57 -36.75 45.25 24.87
CA VAL A 57 -35.78 44.39 25.54
C VAL A 57 -34.40 44.65 24.94
N THR A 58 -33.44 44.99 25.79
CA THR A 58 -32.05 45.24 25.38
C THR A 58 -31.26 43.93 25.20
N PRO A 59 -30.07 43.96 24.56
CA PRO A 59 -29.18 42.80 24.50
C PRO A 59 -28.81 42.21 25.86
N ASN A 60 -28.84 43.05 26.91
CA ASN A 60 -28.55 42.63 28.28
C ASN A 60 -29.80 42.18 29.05
N HIS A 61 -30.91 41.97 28.34
CA HIS A 61 -32.22 41.55 28.86
C HIS A 61 -32.89 42.57 29.81
N ASP A 62 -32.42 43.82 29.82
CA ASP A 62 -33.16 44.89 30.50
C ASP A 62 -34.41 45.25 29.71
N THR A 63 -35.51 45.53 30.41
CA THR A 63 -36.79 45.86 29.77
C THR A 63 -37.19 47.31 30.04
N PHE A 64 -37.50 48.03 28.98
CA PHE A 64 -38.26 49.28 29.01
C PHE A 64 -39.72 48.97 28.72
N SER A 65 -40.64 49.51 29.50
CA SER A 65 -42.07 49.44 29.24
C SER A 65 -42.71 50.79 29.52
N ARG A 66 -43.51 51.31 28.58
CA ARG A 66 -44.23 52.57 28.75
C ARG A 66 -45.54 52.57 27.97
N ASP A 67 -46.57 53.11 28.60
CA ASP A 67 -47.87 53.35 27.98
C ASP A 67 -47.92 54.76 27.37
N PHE A 68 -48.54 54.87 26.20
CA PHE A 68 -48.71 56.09 25.41
C PHE A 68 -50.18 56.30 25.14
N ALA A 69 -50.74 57.43 25.59
CA ALA A 69 -52.16 57.74 25.38
C ALA A 69 -52.50 57.80 23.88
N ALA A 70 -53.77 57.53 23.54
CA ALA A 70 -54.28 57.67 22.17
C ALA A 70 -53.88 59.02 21.53
N GLY A 71 -53.36 58.96 20.31
CA GLY A 71 -52.91 60.14 19.55
C GLY A 71 -51.49 60.62 19.85
N THR A 72 -50.78 60.01 20.81
CA THR A 72 -49.34 60.25 21.01
C THR A 72 -48.51 59.21 20.26
N THR A 73 -47.40 59.64 19.67
CA THR A 73 -46.49 58.74 18.93
C THR A 73 -45.66 57.92 19.92
N PRO A 74 -45.81 56.57 19.96
CA PRO A 74 -44.96 55.73 20.79
C PRO A 74 -43.50 55.93 20.40
N SER A 75 -42.64 56.11 21.40
CA SER A 75 -41.23 56.40 21.16
C SER A 75 -40.34 55.84 22.25
N PHE A 76 -39.12 55.50 21.86
CA PHE A 76 -38.07 55.06 22.75
C PHE A 76 -36.82 55.88 22.50
N ARG A 77 -36.19 56.36 23.57
CA ARG A 77 -34.89 57.04 23.54
C ARG A 77 -33.92 56.21 24.36
N LEU A 78 -32.68 56.07 23.91
CA LEU A 78 -31.68 55.28 24.64
C LEU A 78 -31.46 55.79 26.08
N GLN A 79 -31.59 57.09 26.28
CA GLN A 79 -31.50 57.76 27.59
C GLN A 79 -32.67 57.48 28.55
N ASP A 80 -33.79 56.92 28.07
CA ASP A 80 -34.95 56.61 28.91
C ASP A 80 -34.73 55.34 29.76
N MET A 81 -33.62 54.61 29.52
CA MET A 81 -33.13 53.52 30.35
C MET A 81 -32.53 54.08 31.65
N ALA A 82 -33.38 54.38 32.64
CA ALA A 82 -33.09 55.03 33.92
C ALA A 82 -31.75 54.65 34.60
N GLY A 83 -30.64 55.26 34.18
CA GLY A 83 -29.30 55.04 34.72
C GLY A 83 -28.63 53.72 34.33
N LYS A 84 -29.17 52.95 33.38
CA LYS A 84 -28.59 51.68 32.92
C LYS A 84 -27.64 51.90 31.73
N PRO A 85 -26.51 51.17 31.65
CA PRO A 85 -25.57 51.32 30.54
C PRO A 85 -26.24 50.95 29.22
N ILE A 86 -26.14 51.85 28.23
CA ILE A 86 -26.62 51.62 26.87
C ILE A 86 -25.63 50.65 26.19
N ALA A 87 -26.10 49.46 25.83
CA ALA A 87 -25.31 48.47 25.12
C ALA A 87 -25.52 48.59 23.61
N ASP A 88 -24.45 48.48 22.83
CA ASP A 88 -24.58 48.24 21.40
C ASP A 88 -25.07 46.80 21.15
N GLY A 89 -25.83 46.58 20.07
CA GLY A 89 -26.41 45.28 19.73
C GLY A 89 -27.88 45.35 19.34
N ALA A 90 -28.52 44.18 19.22
CA ALA A 90 -29.91 44.03 18.81
C ALA A 90 -30.90 44.25 19.97
N TYR A 91 -31.83 45.19 19.79
CA TYR A 91 -32.93 45.47 20.71
C TYR A 91 -34.21 44.92 20.10
N HIS A 92 -34.96 44.14 20.88
CA HIS A 92 -36.24 43.59 20.46
C HIS A 92 -37.37 44.44 21.03
N TYR A 93 -38.35 44.78 20.20
CA TYR A 93 -39.53 45.52 20.66
C TYR A 93 -40.82 44.75 20.41
N GLU A 94 -41.80 45.07 21.25
CA GLU A 94 -43.18 44.66 21.09
C GLU A 94 -44.08 45.87 21.34
N LEU A 95 -44.89 46.22 20.35
CA LEU A 95 -45.86 47.31 20.39
C LEU A 95 -47.27 46.70 20.42
N ARG A 96 -48.00 46.96 21.49
CA ARG A 96 -49.38 46.50 21.67
C ARG A 96 -50.34 47.67 21.51
N ALA A 97 -51.31 47.55 20.62
CA ALA A 97 -52.42 48.50 20.50
C ALA A 97 -53.61 47.99 21.32
N MET A 98 -53.91 48.66 22.44
CA MET A 98 -55.04 48.28 23.29
C MET A 98 -56.33 48.89 22.72
N PRO A 99 -57.43 48.14 22.53
CA PRO A 99 -58.67 48.68 21.97
C PRO A 99 -59.41 49.60 22.96
N GLN A 100 -60.13 50.61 22.45
CA GLN A 100 -61.05 51.44 23.26
C GLN A 100 -62.23 50.59 23.77
N VAL A 101 -62.31 50.38 25.09
CA VAL A 101 -63.46 49.74 25.75
C VAL A 101 -64.38 50.81 26.33
N SER A 102 -65.63 50.88 25.87
CA SER A 102 -66.60 51.84 26.39
C SER A 102 -66.91 51.60 27.88
N ALA A 103 -67.27 52.66 28.61
CA ALA A 103 -67.52 52.58 30.05
C ALA A 103 -68.65 51.59 30.42
N SER A 104 -69.66 51.44 29.55
CA SER A 104 -70.74 50.47 29.75
C SER A 104 -70.27 49.02 29.61
N VAL A 105 -69.42 48.72 28.62
CA VAL A 105 -68.87 47.37 28.41
C VAL A 105 -67.88 47.00 29.52
N ARG A 106 -67.09 47.97 30.00
CA ARG A 106 -66.18 47.77 31.15
C ARG A 106 -66.96 47.38 32.41
N GLN A 107 -68.09 48.02 32.69
CA GLN A 107 -68.93 47.68 33.83
C GLN A 107 -69.56 46.28 33.70
N GLN A 108 -70.05 45.92 32.51
CA GLN A 108 -70.60 44.58 32.25
C GLN A 108 -69.57 43.46 32.44
N LEU A 109 -68.30 43.69 32.06
CA LEU A 109 -67.21 42.73 32.29
C LEU A 109 -66.83 42.62 33.77
N ILE A 110 -66.93 43.71 34.54
CA ILE A 110 -66.69 43.71 35.99
C ILE A 110 -67.80 42.91 36.70
N ASP A 111 -69.05 43.15 36.34
CA ASP A 111 -70.20 42.46 36.92
C ASP A 111 -70.19 40.96 36.58
N ALA A 112 -69.78 40.60 35.35
CA ALA A 112 -69.62 39.20 34.95
C ALA A 112 -68.48 38.48 35.70
N ARG A 113 -67.35 39.17 35.95
CA ARG A 113 -66.24 38.62 36.76
C ARG A 113 -66.60 38.50 38.24
N ALA A 114 -67.34 39.44 38.79
CA ALA A 114 -67.79 39.37 40.19
C ALA A 114 -68.72 38.16 40.44
N ASN A 115 -69.37 37.66 39.38
CA ASN A 115 -70.25 36.49 39.41
C ASN A 115 -69.58 35.20 38.89
N ASN A 116 -68.28 35.21 38.53
CA ASN A 116 -67.57 34.09 37.90
C ASN A 116 -68.28 33.49 36.66
N ASP A 117 -68.96 34.33 35.87
CA ASP A 117 -69.67 33.88 34.66
C ASP A 117 -68.79 34.02 33.42
N ASP A 118 -67.96 33.00 33.20
CA ASP A 118 -67.00 32.96 32.08
C ASP A 118 -67.68 32.96 30.70
N GLU A 119 -68.89 32.42 30.57
CA GLU A 119 -69.67 32.47 29.32
C GLU A 119 -70.23 33.88 29.05
N ALA A 120 -70.67 34.60 30.08
CA ALA A 120 -71.05 36.01 29.93
C ALA A 120 -69.85 36.87 29.53
N ILE A 121 -68.68 36.66 30.15
CA ILE A 121 -67.43 37.34 29.77
C ILE A 121 -67.13 37.08 28.29
N HIS A 122 -67.16 35.82 27.86
CA HIS A 122 -66.84 35.47 26.47
C HIS A 122 -67.85 36.08 25.48
N ARG A 123 -69.16 36.09 25.80
CA ARG A 123 -70.18 36.72 24.95
C ARG A 123 -70.03 38.24 24.87
N ILE A 124 -69.73 38.91 25.98
CA ILE A 124 -69.52 40.37 26.00
C ILE A 124 -68.28 40.74 25.14
N ILE A 125 -67.21 39.95 25.25
CA ILE A 125 -65.98 40.11 24.45
C ILE A 125 -66.27 39.95 22.95
N THR A 126 -66.95 38.87 22.56
CA THR A 126 -67.25 38.57 21.16
C THR A 126 -68.25 39.58 20.56
N ALA A 127 -69.29 39.98 21.29
CA ALA A 127 -70.32 40.89 20.80
C ALA A 127 -69.82 42.34 20.59
N ASN A 128 -68.75 42.74 21.30
CA ASN A 128 -68.17 44.08 21.20
C ASN A 128 -66.86 44.12 20.40
N GLY A 129 -66.49 43.02 19.73
CA GLY A 129 -65.29 42.95 18.89
C GLY A 129 -63.97 43.15 19.65
N LEU A 130 -63.96 42.87 20.96
CA LEU A 130 -62.78 43.03 21.82
C LEU A 130 -61.85 41.80 21.67
N GLY A 131 -61.25 41.63 20.48
CA GLY A 131 -60.26 40.59 20.24
C GLY A 131 -58.93 40.84 20.97
N ASN A 132 -57.99 39.90 20.86
CA ASN A 132 -56.63 40.08 21.37
C ASN A 132 -56.04 41.41 20.87
N PRO A 133 -55.31 42.17 21.73
CA PRO A 133 -54.70 43.42 21.30
C PRO A 133 -53.82 43.15 20.08
N ALA A 134 -53.88 44.02 19.07
CA ALA A 134 -52.98 43.89 17.94
C ALA A 134 -51.54 44.04 18.47
N VAL A 135 -50.68 43.08 18.14
CA VAL A 135 -49.27 43.08 18.54
C VAL A 135 -48.39 43.16 17.29
N GLN A 136 -47.44 44.10 17.31
CA GLN A 136 -46.36 44.20 16.33
C GLN A 136 -45.03 44.05 17.06
N SER A 137 -44.23 43.08 16.68
CA SER A 137 -42.88 42.88 17.19
C SER A 137 -41.82 43.13 16.10
N GLY A 138 -40.63 43.53 16.50
CA GLY A 138 -39.51 43.66 15.58
C GLY A 138 -38.18 43.89 16.30
N THR A 139 -37.13 44.11 15.53
CA THR A 139 -35.77 44.31 16.04
C THR A 139 -35.16 45.59 15.45
N PHE A 140 -34.41 46.34 16.23
CA PHE A 140 -33.54 47.42 15.75
C PHE A 140 -32.15 47.30 16.37
N THR A 141 -31.12 47.82 15.70
CA THR A 141 -29.72 47.68 16.15
C THR A 141 -29.18 49.03 16.61
N VAL A 142 -28.49 49.04 17.75
CA VAL A 142 -27.72 50.19 18.24
C VAL A 142 -26.24 49.95 17.96
N VAL A 143 -25.59 50.90 17.30
CA VAL A 143 -24.14 50.88 17.03
C VAL A 143 -23.56 52.23 17.40
N ASN A 144 -22.53 52.23 18.26
CA ASN A 144 -21.87 53.42 18.81
C ASN A 144 -22.87 54.44 19.40
N GLY A 145 -23.89 53.97 20.12
CA GLY A 145 -24.91 54.82 20.75
C GLY A 145 -25.89 55.50 19.78
N SER A 146 -25.95 55.08 18.52
CA SER A 146 -26.95 55.51 17.54
C SER A 146 -27.80 54.33 17.06
N ILE A 147 -29.12 54.54 16.93
CA ILE A 147 -30.05 53.55 16.39
C ILE A 147 -29.95 53.58 14.87
N LEU A 148 -29.60 52.44 14.27
CA LEU A 148 -29.64 52.27 12.82
C LEU A 148 -31.08 52.14 12.35
N ASP A 149 -31.46 52.91 11.33
CA ASP A 149 -32.79 52.79 10.71
C ASP A 149 -32.90 51.41 10.04
N PRO A 150 -33.88 50.57 10.42
CA PRO A 150 -34.09 49.25 9.82
C PRO A 150 -34.42 49.31 8.31
N ASN A 151 -34.69 50.49 7.74
CA ASN A 151 -34.93 50.68 6.31
C ASN A 151 -33.74 51.27 5.53
N MET A 152 -32.56 51.47 6.15
CA MET A 152 -31.39 51.93 5.41
C MET A 152 -30.80 50.80 4.56
N GLN A 153 -30.83 50.99 3.22
CA GLN A 153 -30.05 50.19 2.28
C GLN A 153 -28.64 50.77 2.13
N GLU A 154 -27.65 49.88 2.14
CA GLU A 154 -26.24 50.20 1.93
C GLU A 154 -26.01 50.79 0.51
N PRO A 155 -25.14 51.81 0.33
CA PRO A 155 -24.87 52.32 -1.01
C PRO A 155 -24.08 51.30 -1.83
N VAL A 156 -24.61 50.97 -3.02
CA VAL A 156 -23.96 50.08 -3.98
C VAL A 156 -22.58 50.61 -4.38
N SER A 157 -21.53 49.91 -3.96
CA SER A 157 -20.17 50.19 -4.40
C SER A 157 -19.98 49.61 -5.81
N ARG A 158 -19.75 50.47 -6.81
CA ARG A 158 -19.41 50.06 -8.18
C ARG A 158 -18.08 49.31 -8.19
N GLY A 159 -18.13 48.00 -8.43
CA GLY A 159 -16.94 47.20 -8.73
C GLY A 159 -16.32 47.57 -10.08
N PRO A 160 -15.01 47.31 -10.29
CA PRO A 160 -14.28 47.76 -11.47
C PRO A 160 -14.61 46.88 -12.69
N GLN A 161 -14.95 47.51 -13.83
CA GLN A 161 -15.01 46.84 -15.12
C GLN A 161 -13.63 46.28 -15.50
N ARG A 162 -13.56 44.97 -15.79
CA ARG A 162 -12.44 44.37 -16.52
C ARG A 162 -12.60 44.55 -18.03
N PRO A 163 -11.50 44.65 -18.80
CA PRO A 163 -11.54 45.03 -20.22
C PRO A 163 -11.92 43.84 -21.11
N ILE A 164 -12.86 44.06 -22.03
CA ILE A 164 -13.14 43.15 -23.14
C ILE A 164 -12.08 43.38 -24.21
N ALA A 165 -11.25 42.37 -24.46
CA ALA A 165 -10.47 42.27 -25.68
C ALA A 165 -11.28 41.45 -26.69
N SER A 166 -11.78 42.10 -27.75
CA SER A 166 -12.28 41.41 -28.94
C SER A 166 -11.61 42.00 -30.18
N ASN A 167 -10.58 41.31 -30.65
CA ASN A 167 -10.09 41.46 -32.02
C ASN A 167 -10.84 40.48 -32.91
N GLY A 168 -11.43 40.97 -34.00
CA GLY A 168 -11.69 40.16 -35.19
C GLY A 168 -13.10 40.26 -35.75
N SER A 169 -13.24 41.05 -36.81
CA SER A 169 -13.97 40.77 -38.07
C SER A 169 -14.33 42.13 -38.68
N GLY A 170 -13.87 42.51 -39.86
CA GLY A 170 -14.19 41.86 -41.12
C GLY A 170 -15.21 42.73 -41.86
N THR A 171 -14.73 43.35 -42.95
CA THR A 171 -15.48 43.84 -44.12
C THR A 171 -16.58 44.89 -43.95
N THR A 172 -16.24 46.10 -44.39
CA THR A 172 -17.14 47.20 -44.73
C THR A 172 -18.00 46.88 -45.98
N ALA A 173 -19.31 46.97 -45.84
CA ALA A 173 -20.24 47.23 -46.95
C ALA A 173 -21.23 48.33 -46.50
N PRO A 174 -21.54 49.33 -47.35
CA PRO A 174 -22.22 50.55 -46.92
C PRO A 174 -23.74 50.36 -46.82
N ALA A 175 -24.31 50.83 -45.71
CA ALA A 175 -25.76 50.89 -45.53
C ALA A 175 -26.34 52.11 -46.27
N SER A 176 -27.32 51.85 -47.14
CA SER A 176 -28.22 52.86 -47.67
C SER A 176 -29.40 53.09 -46.72
N GLY A 177 -29.76 54.35 -46.49
CA GLY A 177 -31.17 54.76 -46.37
C GLY A 177 -31.77 54.83 -44.97
N ASN A 178 -31.98 56.07 -44.52
CA ASN A 178 -32.87 56.54 -43.47
C ASN A 178 -34.12 55.67 -43.19
N ALA A 179 -34.24 55.25 -41.93
CA ALA A 179 -35.48 55.36 -41.17
C ALA A 179 -35.14 55.54 -39.69
N SER A 180 -35.46 56.71 -39.14
CA SER A 180 -35.41 57.01 -37.71
C SER A 180 -36.43 56.13 -36.98
N HIS A 181 -36.04 54.91 -36.62
CA HIS A 181 -36.75 54.14 -35.61
C HIS A 181 -36.49 54.77 -34.25
N PRO A 182 -37.52 55.00 -33.41
CA PRO A 182 -37.29 55.45 -32.05
C PRO A 182 -36.39 54.43 -31.37
N SER A 183 -35.29 54.92 -30.81
CA SER A 183 -34.44 54.15 -29.91
C SER A 183 -35.31 53.75 -28.72
N LEU A 184 -35.89 52.55 -28.78
CA LEU A 184 -36.43 51.87 -27.62
C LEU A 184 -35.22 51.56 -26.75
N THR A 185 -34.89 52.45 -25.82
CA THR A 185 -34.10 52.07 -24.65
C THR A 185 -34.89 50.93 -24.00
N PRO A 186 -34.39 49.68 -24.02
CA PRO A 186 -35.07 48.60 -23.34
C PRO A 186 -35.12 49.00 -21.87
N VAL A 187 -36.31 49.25 -21.35
CA VAL A 187 -36.47 49.30 -19.89
C VAL A 187 -36.23 47.86 -19.47
N VAL A 188 -35.17 47.63 -18.70
CA VAL A 188 -34.88 46.34 -18.10
C VAL A 188 -35.92 46.16 -17.00
N ASN A 189 -37.08 45.62 -17.37
CA ASN A 189 -38.14 45.30 -16.42
C ASN A 189 -37.79 43.96 -15.79
N ASP A 190 -36.99 44.01 -14.73
CA ASP A 190 -36.68 42.84 -13.91
C ASP A 190 -37.82 42.56 -12.93
N ASN A 191 -38.22 41.30 -12.83
CA ASN A 191 -39.07 40.85 -11.74
C ASN A 191 -38.18 40.48 -10.56
N VAL A 192 -38.07 41.37 -9.59
CA VAL A 192 -37.43 41.09 -8.31
C VAL A 192 -38.49 40.62 -7.34
N ILE A 193 -38.46 39.34 -6.98
CA ILE A 193 -39.27 38.81 -5.88
C ILE A 193 -38.43 38.99 -4.61
N ALA A 194 -38.81 39.96 -3.78
CA ALA A 194 -38.04 40.35 -2.59
C ALA A 194 -38.14 39.37 -1.41
N ASP A 195 -38.89 38.28 -1.59
CA ASP A 195 -39.13 37.21 -0.62
C ASP A 195 -39.04 35.84 -1.32
N ASP A 196 -39.38 34.75 -0.62
CA ASP A 196 -39.34 33.39 -1.15
C ASP A 196 -40.25 33.20 -2.38
N LEU A 197 -39.68 32.68 -3.47
CA LEU A 197 -40.43 32.23 -4.64
C LEU A 197 -40.84 30.76 -4.48
N ILE A 198 -42.10 30.52 -4.10
CA ILE A 198 -42.68 29.18 -4.03
C ILE A 198 -43.51 28.91 -5.29
N VAL A 199 -43.04 27.96 -6.12
CA VAL A 199 -43.79 27.51 -7.30
C VAL A 199 -44.44 26.16 -7.01
N GLN A 200 -45.77 26.13 -6.94
CA GLN A 200 -46.54 24.89 -6.88
C GLN A 200 -46.76 24.35 -8.30
N GLY A 201 -46.15 23.21 -8.64
CA GLY A 201 -46.17 22.64 -9.99
C GLY A 201 -44.77 22.63 -10.61
N SER A 202 -44.60 23.25 -11.77
CA SER A 202 -43.32 23.30 -12.49
C SER A 202 -42.97 24.69 -12.99
N GLY A 203 -41.67 25.00 -13.10
CA GLY A 203 -41.13 26.24 -13.67
C GLY A 203 -40.21 25.98 -14.86
N CYS A 204 -40.30 26.82 -15.90
CA CYS A 204 -39.36 26.83 -17.03
C CYS A 204 -38.49 28.07 -16.99
N PHE A 205 -37.17 27.90 -17.10
CA PHE A 205 -36.20 28.99 -17.10
C PHE A 205 -35.29 28.90 -18.32
N GLY A 206 -35.02 30.04 -18.96
CA GLY A 206 -34.17 30.12 -20.16
C GLY A 206 -34.92 30.65 -21.39
N PHE A 207 -34.14 31.03 -22.40
CA PHE A 207 -34.64 31.74 -23.59
C PHE A 207 -35.60 30.90 -24.44
N ASP A 208 -35.49 29.56 -24.36
CA ASP A 208 -36.26 28.64 -25.21
C ASP A 208 -37.53 28.10 -24.52
N CYS A 209 -37.92 28.68 -23.38
CA CYS A 209 -39.19 28.39 -22.73
C CYS A 209 -40.37 28.94 -23.55
N VAL A 210 -41.46 28.16 -23.66
CA VAL A 210 -42.64 28.56 -24.43
C VAL A 210 -43.90 28.65 -23.58
N ASN A 211 -44.90 29.38 -24.07
CA ASN A 211 -46.22 29.38 -23.48
C ASN A 211 -46.88 27.99 -23.61
N ASN A 212 -47.59 27.53 -22.57
CA ASN A 212 -48.13 26.17 -22.46
C ASN A 212 -47.06 25.05 -22.52
N GLU A 213 -45.90 25.26 -21.89
CA GLU A 213 -44.85 24.25 -21.77
C GLU A 213 -45.38 22.94 -21.14
N SER A 214 -45.02 21.79 -21.74
CA SER A 214 -45.39 20.46 -21.23
C SER A 214 -44.27 19.89 -20.37
N PHE A 215 -44.44 19.90 -19.05
CA PHE A 215 -43.38 19.55 -18.10
C PHE A 215 -43.17 18.04 -17.88
N GLY A 216 -44.16 17.19 -18.15
CA GLY A 216 -44.07 15.77 -17.80
C GLY A 216 -43.85 15.60 -16.29
N PHE A 217 -42.73 15.00 -15.89
CA PHE A 217 -42.34 14.84 -14.49
C PHE A 217 -41.29 15.87 -14.01
N ASP A 218 -40.87 16.81 -14.87
CA ASP A 218 -39.88 17.82 -14.50
C ASP A 218 -40.51 18.90 -13.61
N THR A 219 -40.00 19.08 -12.39
CA THR A 219 -40.38 20.21 -11.53
C THR A 219 -39.69 21.51 -11.97
N ILE A 220 -38.44 21.43 -12.43
CA ILE A 220 -37.70 22.55 -12.99
C ILE A 220 -37.18 22.12 -14.36
N ARG A 221 -37.49 22.91 -15.39
CA ARG A 221 -36.95 22.72 -16.73
C ARG A 221 -36.11 23.93 -17.12
N LEU A 222 -34.88 23.68 -17.55
CA LEU A 222 -33.99 24.71 -18.06
C LEU A 222 -33.84 24.53 -19.58
N LYS A 223 -34.10 25.58 -20.37
CA LYS A 223 -34.08 25.50 -21.85
C LYS A 223 -33.33 26.67 -22.47
N GLU A 224 -32.13 26.38 -22.99
CA GLU A 224 -31.32 27.27 -23.83
C GLU A 224 -30.11 26.50 -24.38
N ASN A 225 -29.29 27.15 -25.23
CA ASN A 225 -28.04 26.58 -25.75
C ASN A 225 -26.87 26.60 -24.75
N ASN A 226 -26.94 27.42 -23.69
CA ASN A 226 -25.81 27.69 -22.78
C ASN A 226 -26.16 27.46 -21.31
N LEU A 227 -26.77 26.33 -20.99
CA LEU A 227 -27.34 26.04 -19.68
C LEU A 227 -26.33 26.05 -18.54
N ARG A 228 -26.47 27.00 -17.61
CA ARG A 228 -25.64 27.10 -16.38
C ARG A 228 -26.51 27.34 -15.15
N ILE A 229 -26.20 26.66 -14.06
CA ILE A 229 -26.63 27.07 -12.73
C ILE A 229 -25.38 27.61 -12.03
N ASN A 230 -25.29 28.94 -11.92
CA ASN A 230 -24.15 29.61 -11.32
C ASN A 230 -24.41 29.88 -9.84
N PHE A 231 -23.50 29.42 -8.98
CA PHE A 231 -23.42 29.76 -7.57
C PHE A 231 -22.37 30.86 -7.43
N ASP A 232 -22.81 32.10 -7.57
CA ASP A 232 -21.91 33.26 -7.49
C ASP A 232 -21.67 33.67 -6.04
N ASP A 233 -20.45 33.44 -5.55
CA ASP A 233 -20.07 33.84 -4.20
C ASP A 233 -19.60 35.30 -4.23
N THR A 234 -20.37 36.17 -3.58
CA THR A 234 -20.10 37.62 -3.51
C THR A 234 -19.30 38.02 -2.28
N SER A 235 -18.83 37.05 -1.47
CA SER A 235 -18.12 37.31 -0.23
C SER A 235 -16.76 37.96 -0.49
N THR A 236 -16.53 39.13 0.12
CA THR A 236 -15.27 39.88 0.01
C THR A 236 -14.51 39.98 1.33
N SER A 237 -15.14 39.60 2.44
CA SER A 237 -14.55 39.68 3.78
C SER A 237 -13.53 38.57 4.01
N ALA A 238 -12.39 38.94 4.60
CA ALA A 238 -11.34 37.98 4.94
C ALA A 238 -11.87 36.92 5.93
N GLY A 239 -11.62 35.63 5.63
CA GLY A 239 -12.01 34.50 6.47
C GLY A 239 -13.22 33.71 5.96
N TYR A 240 -13.94 34.20 4.94
CA TYR A 240 -15.03 33.48 4.29
C TYR A 240 -14.55 32.79 3.00
N PRO A 241 -15.11 31.61 2.65
CA PRO A 241 -15.01 31.08 1.29
C PRO A 241 -15.50 32.12 0.27
N ASN A 242 -14.90 32.15 -0.92
CA ASN A 242 -15.17 33.14 -1.96
C ASN A 242 -15.00 32.57 -3.38
N VAL A 243 -15.23 31.26 -3.53
CA VAL A 243 -15.11 30.56 -4.81
C VAL A 243 -16.51 30.37 -5.40
N SER A 244 -16.73 30.89 -6.60
CA SER A 244 -17.96 30.70 -7.37
C SER A 244 -17.92 29.38 -8.14
N TRP A 245 -19.03 28.65 -8.10
CA TRP A 245 -19.17 27.33 -8.71
C TRP A 245 -20.25 27.34 -9.78
N SER A 246 -20.18 26.44 -10.76
CA SER A 246 -21.23 26.27 -11.76
C SER A 246 -21.54 24.80 -12.01
N LEU A 247 -22.84 24.49 -12.15
CA LEU A 247 -23.28 23.28 -12.86
C LEU A 247 -23.46 23.62 -14.33
N THR A 248 -22.73 22.93 -15.18
CA THR A 248 -22.64 23.24 -16.61
C THR A 248 -23.15 22.08 -17.44
N ALA A 249 -24.14 22.34 -18.29
CA ALA A 249 -24.59 21.40 -19.32
C ALA A 249 -24.17 21.89 -20.71
N ASN A 250 -23.37 21.07 -21.38
CA ASN A 250 -22.78 21.27 -22.72
C ASN A 250 -21.85 22.50 -22.85
N ASP A 251 -20.90 22.42 -23.79
CA ASP A 251 -20.13 23.59 -24.22
C ASP A 251 -20.96 24.57 -25.05
N THR A 252 -20.57 25.84 -25.01
CA THR A 252 -21.26 26.94 -25.70
C THR A 252 -20.73 27.18 -27.12
N THR A 253 -19.57 26.61 -27.45
CA THR A 253 -18.93 26.75 -28.76
C THR A 253 -19.51 25.76 -29.77
N SER A 254 -19.62 26.19 -31.03
CA SER A 254 -19.99 25.29 -32.12
C SER A 254 -18.99 24.14 -32.23
N GLY A 255 -19.47 22.90 -32.14
CA GLY A 255 -18.64 21.69 -32.09
C GLY A 255 -18.04 21.38 -30.72
N GLY A 256 -18.46 22.08 -29.66
CA GLY A 256 -18.04 21.81 -28.28
C GLY A 256 -18.55 20.47 -27.72
N ALA A 257 -18.08 20.09 -26.54
CA ALA A 257 -18.41 18.83 -25.92
C ALA A 257 -19.85 18.78 -25.40
N ASN A 258 -20.52 17.64 -25.63
CA ASN A 258 -21.75 17.29 -24.92
C ASN A 258 -21.37 16.72 -23.55
N ARG A 259 -21.58 17.49 -22.49
CA ARG A 259 -21.12 17.10 -21.14
C ARG A 259 -22.00 17.65 -20.03
N PHE A 260 -21.86 17.06 -18.85
CA PHE A 260 -22.27 17.64 -17.58
C PHE A 260 -21.04 17.83 -16.69
N SER A 261 -20.83 19.03 -16.15
CA SER A 261 -19.65 19.34 -15.31
C SER A 261 -19.96 20.14 -14.05
N ILE A 262 -19.07 19.98 -13.08
CA ILE A 262 -18.94 20.84 -11.91
C ILE A 262 -17.67 21.68 -12.10
N ASP A 263 -17.86 22.99 -12.19
CA ASP A 263 -16.80 23.93 -12.52
C ASP A 263 -16.55 24.90 -11.36
N ASP A 264 -15.27 25.10 -11.01
CA ASP A 264 -14.78 26.24 -10.24
C ASP A 264 -14.55 27.39 -11.22
N VAL A 265 -15.50 28.33 -11.23
CA VAL A 265 -15.55 29.43 -12.20
C VAL A 265 -14.49 30.47 -11.85
N THR A 266 -14.28 30.74 -10.55
CA THR A 266 -13.29 31.70 -10.06
C THR A 266 -11.88 31.36 -10.54
N ASN A 267 -11.50 30.08 -10.49
CA ASN A 267 -10.16 29.61 -10.88
C ASN A 267 -10.12 28.98 -12.28
N SER A 268 -11.23 29.02 -13.02
CA SER A 268 -11.36 28.45 -14.37
C SER A 268 -10.94 26.97 -14.42
N LYS A 269 -11.48 26.16 -13.50
CA LYS A 269 -11.22 24.71 -13.43
C LYS A 269 -12.52 23.93 -13.61
N THR A 270 -12.46 22.88 -14.42
CA THR A 270 -13.48 21.84 -14.42
C THR A 270 -13.04 20.72 -13.49
N ILE A 271 -13.78 20.48 -12.41
CA ILE A 271 -13.41 19.53 -11.35
C ILE A 271 -13.94 18.13 -11.65
N LEU A 272 -15.19 18.06 -12.10
CA LEU A 272 -15.82 16.83 -12.58
C LEU A 272 -16.34 17.07 -13.99
N ASN A 273 -16.01 16.16 -14.90
CA ASN A 273 -16.47 16.20 -16.28
C ASN A 273 -17.06 14.83 -16.67
N ILE A 274 -18.33 14.79 -17.03
CA ILE A 274 -19.03 13.59 -17.51
C ILE A 274 -19.50 13.85 -18.93
N GLU A 275 -18.89 13.19 -19.90
CA GLU A 275 -19.28 13.32 -21.30
C GLU A 275 -20.51 12.46 -21.64
N ALA A 276 -21.28 12.93 -22.62
CA ALA A 276 -22.40 12.20 -23.18
C ALA A 276 -21.96 10.82 -23.69
N ALA A 277 -22.89 9.86 -23.65
CA ALA A 277 -22.65 8.46 -23.99
C ALA A 277 -21.68 7.70 -23.07
N SER A 278 -21.25 8.28 -21.95
CA SER A 278 -20.66 7.51 -20.85
C SER A 278 -21.59 6.34 -20.47
N PRO A 279 -21.12 5.09 -20.43
CA PRO A 279 -21.97 3.93 -20.15
C PRO A 279 -22.71 4.00 -18.81
N THR A 280 -23.84 3.31 -18.70
CA THR A 280 -24.55 3.13 -17.43
C THR A 280 -23.60 2.59 -16.36
N ASN A 281 -23.68 3.14 -15.15
CA ASN A 281 -22.81 2.77 -14.01
C ASN A 281 -21.32 3.02 -14.27
N SER A 282 -20.95 3.98 -15.12
CA SER A 282 -19.55 4.38 -15.34
C SER A 282 -18.82 4.67 -14.02
N ILE A 283 -19.48 5.41 -13.12
CA ILE A 283 -19.15 5.53 -11.71
C ILE A 283 -20.47 5.32 -10.95
N TYR A 284 -20.50 4.39 -10.02
CA TYR A 284 -21.67 4.08 -9.19
C TYR A 284 -21.27 4.04 -7.73
N ILE A 285 -22.01 4.74 -6.88
CA ILE A 285 -21.83 4.69 -5.42
C ILE A 285 -23.07 3.99 -4.87
N ASP A 286 -22.88 2.84 -4.24
CA ASP A 286 -24.00 2.09 -3.67
C ASP A 286 -24.44 2.65 -2.30
N SER A 287 -25.55 2.14 -1.77
CA SER A 287 -26.09 2.59 -0.47
C SER A 287 -25.20 2.23 0.73
N THR A 288 -24.14 1.44 0.52
CA THR A 288 -23.13 1.10 1.54
C THR A 288 -21.88 1.96 1.42
N GLY A 289 -21.82 2.86 0.43
CA GLY A 289 -20.70 3.77 0.18
C GLY A 289 -19.60 3.20 -0.71
N LYS A 290 -19.77 2.01 -1.28
CA LYS A 290 -18.78 1.38 -2.16
C LYS A 290 -18.85 1.96 -3.57
N ILE A 291 -17.69 2.07 -4.22
CA ILE A 291 -17.55 2.65 -5.57
C ILE A 291 -17.33 1.56 -6.60
N GLY A 292 -18.24 1.48 -7.57
CA GLY A 292 -18.13 0.64 -8.75
C GLY A 292 -17.73 1.45 -9.99
N PHE A 293 -16.72 0.98 -10.72
CA PHE A 293 -16.43 1.45 -12.07
C PHE A 293 -16.98 0.45 -13.07
N ARG A 294 -17.96 0.88 -13.88
CA ARG A 294 -18.74 0.03 -14.80
C ARG A 294 -19.49 -1.09 -14.07
N ASN A 295 -19.89 -0.84 -12.82
CA ASN A 295 -20.47 -1.85 -11.93
C ASN A 295 -21.47 -1.21 -10.96
N SER A 296 -22.73 -1.66 -10.97
CA SER A 296 -23.78 -1.21 -10.03
C SER A 296 -23.92 -2.05 -8.77
N ASN A 297 -23.10 -3.08 -8.59
CA ASN A 297 -23.10 -3.95 -7.42
C ASN A 297 -21.65 -4.21 -6.92
N PRO A 298 -20.93 -3.16 -6.50
CA PRO A 298 -19.60 -3.30 -5.96
C PRO A 298 -19.59 -4.17 -4.69
N LEU A 299 -18.69 -5.16 -4.62
CA LEU A 299 -18.60 -6.07 -3.47
C LEU A 299 -17.54 -5.61 -2.46
N LEU A 300 -16.53 -4.90 -2.94
CA LEU A 300 -15.48 -4.24 -2.17
C LEU A 300 -15.62 -2.72 -2.30
N ASP A 301 -14.96 -1.98 -1.41
CA ASP A 301 -14.98 -0.50 -1.38
C ASP A 301 -14.64 0.13 -2.73
N LEU A 302 -13.77 -0.53 -3.49
CA LEU A 302 -13.48 -0.22 -4.88
C LEU A 302 -13.62 -1.49 -5.73
N HIS A 303 -14.50 -1.46 -6.74
CA HIS A 303 -14.70 -2.59 -7.65
C HIS A 303 -14.68 -2.12 -9.11
N ILE A 304 -13.67 -2.54 -9.86
CA ILE A 304 -13.53 -2.26 -11.30
C ILE A 304 -13.98 -3.49 -12.09
N THR A 305 -14.90 -3.31 -13.04
CA THR A 305 -15.39 -4.41 -13.89
C THR A 305 -15.15 -4.07 -15.36
N THR A 306 -14.32 -4.87 -16.03
CA THR A 306 -14.07 -4.82 -17.48
C THR A 306 -14.03 -6.24 -18.02
N GLY A 307 -14.45 -6.45 -19.28
CA GLY A 307 -14.56 -7.79 -19.87
C GLY A 307 -13.23 -8.53 -20.06
N ASP A 308 -12.11 -7.80 -20.15
CA ASP A 308 -10.76 -8.34 -20.19
C ASP A 308 -9.81 -7.38 -19.48
N THR A 309 -8.93 -7.93 -18.65
CA THR A 309 -7.82 -7.23 -17.98
C THR A 309 -8.22 -5.93 -17.28
N PRO A 310 -9.12 -5.96 -16.27
CA PRO A 310 -9.29 -4.81 -15.37
C PRO A 310 -7.94 -4.41 -14.75
N ALA A 311 -7.64 -3.11 -14.80
CA ALA A 311 -6.37 -2.56 -14.34
C ALA A 311 -6.53 -1.13 -13.85
N ILE A 312 -5.59 -0.70 -13.02
CA ILE A 312 -5.39 0.68 -12.59
C ILE A 312 -4.06 1.15 -13.16
N ARG A 313 -4.03 2.40 -13.65
CA ARG A 313 -2.84 3.05 -14.19
C ARG A 313 -2.31 4.12 -13.24
N PHE A 314 -1.00 4.12 -13.06
CA PHE A 314 -0.23 5.17 -12.40
C PHE A 314 0.68 5.80 -13.44
N GLU A 315 0.47 7.08 -13.74
CA GLU A 315 1.22 7.80 -14.76
C GLU A 315 1.90 9.03 -14.17
N GLN A 316 3.23 9.05 -14.25
CA GLN A 316 4.05 10.22 -14.06
C GLN A 316 4.38 10.80 -15.43
N THR A 317 4.01 12.05 -15.68
CA THR A 317 4.38 12.78 -16.88
C THR A 317 5.67 13.57 -16.67
N ASN A 318 6.17 14.22 -17.72
CA ASN A 318 7.33 15.10 -17.63
C ASN A 318 6.99 16.56 -17.26
N SER A 319 5.73 16.87 -16.96
CA SER A 319 5.27 18.25 -16.71
C SER A 319 5.96 18.91 -15.51
N SER A 320 6.48 18.11 -14.58
CA SER A 320 7.22 18.57 -13.40
C SER A 320 8.73 18.34 -13.49
N GLY A 321 9.27 18.11 -14.70
CA GLY A 321 10.71 17.96 -14.93
C GLY A 321 11.31 16.59 -14.63
N PHE A 322 10.50 15.62 -14.19
CA PHE A 322 10.92 14.23 -14.00
C PHE A 322 10.75 13.42 -15.28
N THR A 323 11.53 12.34 -15.44
CA THR A 323 11.34 11.42 -16.56
C THR A 323 9.95 10.79 -16.48
N ALA A 324 9.22 10.78 -17.59
CA ALA A 324 7.89 10.18 -17.64
C ALA A 324 7.97 8.66 -17.39
N GLN A 325 7.04 8.14 -16.61
CA GLN A 325 6.98 6.74 -16.24
C GLN A 325 5.52 6.31 -16.06
N THR A 326 5.13 5.19 -16.65
CA THR A 326 3.75 4.67 -16.56
C THR A 326 3.75 3.22 -16.13
N TRP A 327 2.98 2.93 -15.09
CA TRP A 327 2.82 1.60 -14.51
C TRP A 327 1.35 1.20 -14.44
N ASP A 328 1.07 -0.06 -14.77
CA ASP A 328 -0.27 -0.64 -14.58
C ASP A 328 -0.21 -1.77 -13.53
N ILE A 329 -1.24 -1.85 -12.69
CA ILE A 329 -1.54 -3.05 -11.88
C ILE A 329 -2.82 -3.65 -12.44
N GLY A 330 -2.75 -4.90 -12.92
CA GLY A 330 -3.86 -5.55 -13.60
C GLY A 330 -3.98 -7.03 -13.28
N ALA A 331 -5.15 -7.58 -13.58
CA ALA A 331 -5.40 -9.01 -13.45
C ALA A 331 -6.33 -9.51 -14.55
N ASN A 332 -6.11 -10.73 -15.00
CA ASN A 332 -6.96 -11.44 -15.97
C ASN A 332 -6.83 -12.96 -15.78
N GLU A 333 -7.45 -13.74 -16.68
CA GLU A 333 -7.45 -15.19 -16.67
C GLU A 333 -6.06 -15.83 -16.82
N ALA A 334 -5.06 -15.07 -17.26
CA ALA A 334 -3.71 -15.55 -17.42
C ALA A 334 -2.80 -15.20 -16.24
N ASN A 335 -3.05 -14.10 -15.52
CA ASN A 335 -2.22 -13.62 -14.40
C ASN A 335 -2.76 -12.37 -13.69
N TRP A 336 -2.32 -12.19 -12.44
CA TRP A 336 -2.17 -10.88 -11.79
C TRP A 336 -0.75 -10.36 -12.03
N PHE A 337 -0.57 -9.06 -12.29
CA PHE A 337 0.73 -8.51 -12.66
C PHE A 337 0.92 -7.02 -12.35
N VAL A 338 2.20 -6.63 -12.30
CA VAL A 338 2.67 -5.24 -12.36
C VAL A 338 3.38 -5.05 -13.70
N ARG A 339 2.98 -4.02 -14.47
CA ARG A 339 3.49 -3.74 -15.82
C ARG A 339 4.18 -2.38 -15.90
N ASP A 340 5.43 -2.38 -16.37
CA ASP A 340 6.14 -1.17 -16.79
C ASP A 340 5.77 -0.87 -18.25
N LEU A 341 4.86 0.07 -18.47
CA LEU A 341 4.39 0.42 -19.82
C LEU A 341 5.48 1.15 -20.60
N THR A 342 6.11 2.14 -19.98
CA THR A 342 7.18 2.97 -20.55
C THR A 342 8.45 2.16 -20.87
N GLY A 343 8.76 1.14 -20.08
CA GLY A 343 9.87 0.21 -20.29
C GLY A 343 9.62 -0.89 -21.31
N GLY A 344 8.59 -0.75 -22.17
CA GLY A 344 8.24 -1.71 -23.22
C GLY A 344 7.24 -2.78 -22.77
N SER A 345 6.28 -2.43 -21.90
CA SER A 345 5.27 -3.35 -21.35
C SER A 345 5.85 -4.57 -20.63
N LYS A 346 7.01 -4.40 -19.98
CA LYS A 346 7.65 -5.47 -19.19
C LYS A 346 6.83 -5.80 -17.96
N LEU A 347 6.89 -7.05 -17.53
CA LEU A 347 6.11 -7.57 -16.39
C LEU A 347 7.07 -8.06 -15.29
N PRO A 348 7.67 -7.14 -14.52
CA PRO A 348 8.65 -7.50 -13.49
C PRO A 348 8.07 -8.34 -12.35
N LEU A 349 6.75 -8.29 -12.12
CA LEU A 349 6.08 -9.13 -11.14
C LEU A 349 4.81 -9.73 -11.74
N ARG A 350 4.64 -11.04 -11.56
CA ARG A 350 3.49 -11.79 -12.06
C ARG A 350 3.17 -12.98 -11.14
N VAL A 351 1.89 -13.17 -10.86
CA VAL A 351 1.34 -14.37 -10.23
C VAL A 351 0.38 -15.03 -11.19
N ARG A 352 0.59 -16.32 -11.49
CA ARG A 352 -0.29 -17.09 -12.37
C ARG A 352 -1.49 -17.64 -11.60
N PRO A 353 -2.65 -17.85 -12.24
CA PRO A 353 -3.75 -18.59 -11.63
C PRO A 353 -3.28 -19.96 -11.15
N GLY A 354 -3.74 -20.37 -9.97
CA GLY A 354 -3.36 -21.64 -9.35
C GLY A 354 -2.01 -21.64 -8.62
N ALA A 355 -1.30 -20.50 -8.55
CA ALA A 355 -0.15 -20.37 -7.65
C ALA A 355 -0.57 -20.71 -6.21
N PRO A 356 0.11 -21.65 -5.51
CA PRO A 356 -0.26 -22.05 -4.16
C PRO A 356 -0.16 -20.90 -3.14
N THR A 357 -0.90 -21.03 -2.04
CA THR A 357 -0.75 -20.16 -0.86
C THR A 357 0.71 -20.07 -0.45
N SER A 358 1.15 -18.86 -0.09
CA SER A 358 2.53 -18.56 0.32
C SER A 358 3.60 -18.96 -0.70
N SER A 359 3.27 -18.88 -2.01
CA SER A 359 4.26 -19.00 -3.09
C SER A 359 5.43 -18.02 -2.91
N ILE A 360 5.12 -16.78 -2.49
CA ILE A 360 6.05 -15.82 -1.88
C ILE A 360 5.29 -15.19 -0.72
N ASP A 361 5.89 -15.21 0.48
CA ASP A 361 5.29 -14.70 1.72
C ASP A 361 6.33 -13.87 2.47
N ILE A 362 5.95 -12.70 2.97
CA ILE A 362 6.83 -11.87 3.80
C ILE A 362 6.24 -11.88 5.21
N ALA A 363 6.91 -12.61 6.11
CA ALA A 363 6.46 -12.73 7.49
C ALA A 363 6.62 -11.42 8.26
N ALA A 364 5.93 -11.28 9.40
CA ALA A 364 6.05 -10.11 10.27
C ALA A 364 7.47 -9.85 10.80
N SER A 365 8.34 -10.87 10.76
CA SER A 365 9.77 -10.73 11.06
C SER A 365 10.59 -10.05 9.95
N GLY A 366 10.00 -9.85 8.76
CA GLY A 366 10.70 -9.41 7.54
C GLY A 366 11.35 -10.55 6.76
N ASN A 367 11.26 -11.79 7.23
CA ASN A 367 11.76 -12.97 6.50
C ASN A 367 10.86 -13.28 5.31
N VAL A 368 11.47 -13.77 4.22
CA VAL A 368 10.77 -14.17 2.99
C VAL A 368 10.66 -15.68 2.91
N GLY A 369 9.44 -16.20 2.90
CA GLY A 369 9.13 -17.59 2.61
C GLY A 369 8.84 -17.80 1.12
N ILE A 370 9.37 -18.87 0.54
CA ILE A 370 9.03 -19.34 -0.80
C ILE A 370 8.44 -20.74 -0.64
N GLY A 371 7.11 -20.83 -0.66
CA GLY A 371 6.36 -22.05 -0.35
C GLY A 371 6.01 -22.23 1.14
N THR A 372 6.22 -21.23 1.99
CA THR A 372 5.89 -21.28 3.43
C THR A 372 5.52 -19.90 3.99
N ALA A 373 4.51 -19.84 4.86
CA ALA A 373 4.14 -18.64 5.62
C ALA A 373 4.94 -18.47 6.92
N SER A 374 5.78 -19.45 7.28
CA SER A 374 6.55 -19.45 8.54
C SER A 374 8.05 -19.60 8.28
N PRO A 375 8.68 -18.64 7.58
CA PRO A 375 10.10 -18.68 7.28
C PRO A 375 10.97 -18.52 8.55
N SER A 376 11.85 -19.48 8.81
CA SER A 376 12.76 -19.49 9.96
C SER A 376 14.13 -18.84 9.66
N GLN A 377 14.40 -18.53 8.40
CA GLN A 377 15.60 -17.85 7.90
C GLN A 377 15.18 -16.63 7.09
N TRP A 378 16.12 -15.72 6.83
CA TRP A 378 15.84 -14.50 6.04
C TRP A 378 15.21 -14.81 4.68
N VAL A 379 15.69 -15.86 4.01
CA VAL A 379 15.02 -16.49 2.87
C VAL A 379 14.87 -17.98 3.17
N HIS A 380 13.64 -18.49 3.14
CA HIS A 380 13.33 -19.90 3.38
C HIS A 380 12.54 -20.48 2.20
N ALA A 381 13.21 -21.21 1.33
CA ALA A 381 12.56 -22.01 0.29
C ALA A 381 12.14 -23.37 0.87
N TYR A 382 10.85 -23.68 0.80
CA TYR A 382 10.27 -24.86 1.44
C TYR A 382 9.33 -25.58 0.48
N LYS A 383 9.46 -26.91 0.43
CA LYS A 383 8.50 -27.80 -0.21
C LYS A 383 8.63 -29.19 0.40
N ASP A 384 7.50 -29.80 0.76
CA ASP A 384 7.45 -31.18 1.25
C ASP A 384 6.99 -32.11 0.12
N VAL A 385 7.94 -32.77 -0.55
CA VAL A 385 7.71 -33.66 -1.70
C VAL A 385 8.74 -34.80 -1.71
N ASP A 386 8.31 -35.99 -2.16
CA ASP A 386 9.21 -37.10 -2.50
C ASP A 386 9.82 -36.89 -3.90
N ALA A 387 10.61 -35.83 -4.04
CA ALA A 387 11.28 -35.44 -5.28
C ALA A 387 12.47 -34.53 -4.99
N ASN A 388 13.40 -34.43 -5.94
CA ASN A 388 14.50 -33.46 -5.85
C ASN A 388 13.95 -32.03 -5.76
N LEU A 389 14.34 -31.31 -4.70
CA LEU A 389 14.08 -29.90 -4.54
C LEU A 389 15.34 -29.11 -4.89
N ILE A 390 15.34 -28.45 -6.06
CA ILE A 390 16.51 -27.76 -6.60
C ILE A 390 16.22 -26.27 -6.70
N SER A 391 17.12 -25.45 -6.15
CA SER A 391 17.24 -24.03 -6.52
C SER A 391 18.27 -23.92 -7.64
N LEU A 392 17.85 -23.38 -8.79
CA LEU A 392 18.69 -23.25 -9.98
C LEU A 392 19.10 -21.80 -10.17
N ILE A 393 20.42 -21.57 -10.27
CA ILE A 393 21.00 -20.34 -10.81
C ILE A 393 21.63 -20.72 -12.14
N GLU A 394 21.16 -20.11 -13.23
CA GLU A 394 21.60 -20.43 -14.58
C GLU A 394 22.07 -19.19 -15.32
N ASN A 395 23.16 -19.34 -16.07
CA ASN A 395 23.63 -18.38 -17.05
C ASN A 395 23.87 -19.10 -18.38
N PRO A 396 22.95 -18.99 -19.35
CA PRO A 396 22.99 -19.80 -20.57
C PRO A 396 23.99 -19.28 -21.62
N SER A 397 24.78 -18.25 -21.31
CA SER A 397 25.73 -17.68 -22.26
C SER A 397 26.83 -18.69 -22.61
N THR A 398 26.87 -19.09 -23.88
CA THR A 398 27.86 -20.02 -24.43
C THR A 398 29.04 -19.32 -25.12
N THR A 399 28.92 -18.02 -25.38
CA THR A 399 29.94 -17.23 -26.09
C THR A 399 30.71 -16.26 -25.18
N GLY A 400 30.20 -16.01 -23.97
CA GLY A 400 30.86 -15.14 -23.00
C GLY A 400 32.06 -15.81 -22.33
N THR A 401 33.25 -15.24 -22.49
CA THR A 401 34.50 -15.72 -21.84
C THR A 401 34.54 -15.52 -20.32
N SER A 402 33.55 -14.80 -19.77
CA SER A 402 33.37 -14.56 -18.34
C SER A 402 32.08 -15.14 -17.78
N ALA A 403 31.31 -15.89 -18.58
CA ALA A 403 30.00 -16.37 -18.16
C ALA A 403 30.12 -17.37 -16.98
N ASN A 404 29.25 -17.16 -16.00
CA ASN A 404 29.25 -17.83 -14.71
C ASN A 404 27.82 -17.87 -14.17
N ALA A 405 27.46 -18.98 -13.54
CA ALA A 405 26.36 -19.02 -12.58
C ALA A 405 26.96 -19.28 -11.19
N ALA A 406 26.57 -18.51 -10.18
CA ALA A 406 27.12 -18.67 -8.85
C ALA A 406 26.13 -18.35 -7.75
N PHE A 407 26.20 -19.13 -6.67
CA PHE A 407 25.72 -18.74 -5.35
C PHE A 407 26.93 -18.29 -4.52
N GLN A 408 26.84 -17.14 -3.85
CA GLN A 408 27.94 -16.57 -3.09
C GLN A 408 27.46 -16.08 -1.72
N ALA A 409 28.26 -16.36 -0.70
CA ALA A 409 28.14 -15.76 0.62
C ALA A 409 29.39 -14.94 0.93
N LYS A 410 29.20 -13.78 1.56
CA LYS A 410 30.28 -12.89 1.99
C LYS A 410 29.98 -12.36 3.39
N SER A 411 30.98 -12.39 4.26
CA SER A 411 30.95 -11.73 5.57
C SER A 411 32.25 -10.94 5.73
N ASP A 412 32.13 -9.61 5.73
CA ASP A 412 33.28 -8.69 5.70
C ASP A 412 34.29 -9.07 4.61
N THR A 413 35.41 -9.71 4.98
CA THR A 413 36.47 -10.13 4.07
C THR A 413 36.28 -11.56 3.53
N ALA A 414 35.68 -12.46 4.30
CA ALA A 414 35.55 -13.86 3.90
C ALA A 414 34.50 -14.03 2.80
N THR A 415 34.88 -14.64 1.67
CA THR A 415 33.98 -14.89 0.54
C THR A 415 34.07 -16.33 0.09
N VAL A 416 32.91 -17.00 -0.01
CA VAL A 416 32.79 -18.38 -0.50
C VAL A 416 31.71 -18.47 -1.58
N SER A 417 31.93 -19.29 -2.59
CA SER A 417 30.97 -19.49 -3.67
C SER A 417 30.93 -20.91 -4.21
N PHE A 418 29.75 -21.30 -4.67
CA PHE A 418 29.52 -22.44 -5.57
C PHE A 418 29.33 -21.89 -6.97
N GLN A 419 30.16 -22.30 -7.93
CA GLN A 419 30.21 -21.72 -9.27
C GLN A 419 30.10 -22.81 -10.34
N ALA A 420 29.45 -22.46 -11.45
CA ALA A 420 29.45 -23.22 -12.69
C ALA A 420 29.93 -22.30 -13.83
N HIS A 421 31.03 -22.69 -14.46
CA HIS A 421 31.68 -21.93 -15.52
C HIS A 421 31.15 -22.34 -16.90
N SER A 422 30.89 -21.36 -17.77
CA SER A 422 30.54 -21.66 -19.17
C SER A 422 31.67 -22.41 -19.88
N SER A 423 31.35 -23.16 -20.94
CA SER A 423 32.35 -23.89 -21.73
C SER A 423 33.40 -22.99 -22.38
N ALA A 424 33.03 -21.75 -22.71
CA ALA A 424 33.92 -20.77 -23.33
C ALA A 424 34.78 -19.97 -22.32
N ARG A 425 34.66 -20.24 -21.00
CA ARG A 425 35.41 -19.50 -19.99
C ARG A 425 36.90 -19.88 -20.01
N THR A 426 37.76 -18.90 -20.25
CA THR A 426 39.21 -19.13 -20.45
C THR A 426 40.08 -18.84 -19.22
N LEU A 427 39.48 -18.39 -18.12
CA LEU A 427 40.20 -18.18 -16.86
C LEU A 427 40.84 -19.49 -16.40
N SER A 428 42.08 -19.43 -15.92
CA SER A 428 42.76 -20.56 -15.30
C SER A 428 42.83 -20.40 -13.79
N ARG A 429 42.58 -21.47 -13.06
CA ARG A 429 42.79 -21.54 -11.61
C ARG A 429 43.32 -22.92 -11.24
N PHE A 430 44.29 -22.96 -10.32
CA PHE A 430 44.95 -24.20 -9.88
C PHE A 430 45.47 -25.06 -11.04
N GLY A 431 45.99 -24.43 -12.10
CA GLY A 431 46.48 -25.12 -13.29
C GLY A 431 45.39 -25.68 -14.23
N LYS A 432 44.12 -25.35 -13.99
CA LYS A 432 42.98 -25.77 -14.84
C LYS A 432 42.31 -24.58 -15.50
N THR A 433 42.17 -24.61 -16.83
CA THR A 433 41.25 -23.73 -17.54
C THR A 433 39.82 -24.08 -17.15
N LEU A 434 39.08 -23.09 -16.64
CA LEU A 434 37.80 -23.27 -15.97
C LEU A 434 36.63 -23.55 -16.92
N GLY A 435 36.81 -23.51 -18.23
CA GLY A 435 35.76 -23.78 -19.21
C GLY A 435 35.05 -25.11 -18.92
N GLY A 436 33.75 -25.05 -18.61
CA GLY A 436 32.92 -26.23 -18.29
C GLY A 436 33.17 -26.86 -16.90
N TRP A 437 34.01 -26.26 -16.07
CA TRP A 437 34.23 -26.72 -14.69
C TRP A 437 33.15 -26.20 -13.74
N ALA A 438 32.87 -26.98 -12.70
CA ALA A 438 32.18 -26.51 -11.50
C ALA A 438 33.19 -26.36 -10.36
N GLU A 439 32.91 -25.46 -9.42
CA GLU A 439 33.85 -25.09 -8.38
C GLU A 439 33.17 -24.78 -7.04
N PHE A 440 33.79 -25.25 -5.95
CA PHE A 440 33.57 -24.74 -4.60
C PHE A 440 34.82 -23.96 -4.16
N LEU A 441 34.68 -22.65 -3.97
CA LEU A 441 35.82 -21.74 -3.85
C LEU A 441 35.67 -20.78 -2.68
N GLY A 442 36.69 -20.74 -1.81
CA GLY A 442 37.00 -19.57 -0.99
C GLY A 442 37.87 -18.59 -1.77
N SER A 443 37.42 -17.35 -1.97
CA SER A 443 38.10 -16.36 -2.83
C SER A 443 38.70 -15.17 -2.07
N ALA A 444 38.41 -15.04 -0.78
CA ALA A 444 38.96 -14.02 0.10
C ALA A 444 38.85 -14.47 1.58
N GLY A 445 39.65 -13.87 2.46
CA GLY A 445 39.76 -14.25 3.87
C GLY A 445 40.95 -15.20 4.14
N ASN A 446 40.91 -15.88 5.29
CA ASN A 446 42.05 -16.69 5.78
C ASN A 446 42.15 -18.10 5.16
N GLY A 447 41.19 -18.50 4.32
CA GLY A 447 41.16 -19.82 3.68
C GLY A 447 39.77 -20.45 3.65
N LEU A 448 39.72 -21.74 3.35
CA LEU A 448 38.50 -22.54 3.29
C LEU A 448 38.60 -23.70 4.28
N ILE A 449 37.61 -23.84 5.16
CA ILE A 449 37.46 -25.00 6.04
C ILE A 449 36.39 -25.90 5.42
N VAL A 450 36.72 -27.19 5.23
CA VAL A 450 35.79 -28.23 4.76
C VAL A 450 35.87 -29.39 5.73
N GLY A 451 34.74 -29.78 6.30
CA GLY A 451 34.66 -30.87 7.28
C GLY A 451 33.27 -31.06 7.84
N THR A 452 33.14 -31.99 8.78
CA THR A 452 31.90 -32.27 9.50
C THR A 452 32.02 -31.78 10.95
N ALA A 453 30.98 -31.13 11.48
CA ALA A 453 30.97 -30.68 12.88
C ALA A 453 30.74 -31.84 13.87
N ASN A 454 30.14 -32.92 13.41
CA ASN A 454 29.97 -34.16 14.17
C ASN A 454 31.02 -35.18 13.73
N ALA A 455 31.30 -36.17 14.59
CA ALA A 455 32.21 -37.28 14.31
C ALA A 455 31.60 -38.23 13.25
N THR A 456 31.65 -37.79 12.00
CA THR A 456 31.13 -38.46 10.80
C THR A 456 32.14 -38.31 9.67
N ASN A 457 31.97 -39.08 8.60
CA ASN A 457 32.97 -39.16 7.55
C ASN A 457 32.94 -37.93 6.60
N LEU A 458 34.10 -37.49 6.13
CA LEU A 458 34.25 -36.60 4.97
C LEU A 458 34.73 -37.41 3.78
N VAL A 459 34.01 -37.41 2.66
CA VAL A 459 34.29 -38.23 1.48
C VAL A 459 34.43 -37.38 0.22
N LEU A 460 35.50 -37.59 -0.54
CA LEU A 460 35.65 -37.12 -1.92
C LEU A 460 35.62 -38.33 -2.86
N GLY A 461 34.73 -38.33 -3.85
CA GLY A 461 34.47 -39.50 -4.69
C GLY A 461 34.36 -39.18 -6.18
N THR A 462 34.42 -40.22 -7.00
CA THR A 462 34.07 -40.18 -8.43
C THR A 462 33.17 -41.35 -8.77
N ASN A 463 32.05 -41.09 -9.45
CA ASN A 463 30.97 -42.06 -9.67
C ASN A 463 30.55 -42.72 -8.34
N SER A 464 30.48 -44.05 -8.30
CA SER A 464 30.16 -44.83 -7.11
C SER A 464 31.42 -45.21 -6.29
N THR A 465 32.53 -44.50 -6.43
CA THR A 465 33.81 -44.82 -5.77
C THR A 465 34.27 -43.69 -4.86
N ASN A 466 34.46 -44.01 -3.58
CA ASN A 466 35.18 -43.16 -2.62
C ASN A 466 36.68 -43.12 -2.98
N ARG A 467 37.24 -41.94 -3.21
CA ARG A 467 38.65 -41.75 -3.60
C ARG A 467 39.51 -41.30 -2.43
N LEU A 468 38.99 -40.43 -1.57
CA LEU A 468 39.62 -39.96 -0.35
C LEU A 468 38.56 -39.85 0.75
N GLU A 469 38.82 -40.44 1.91
CA GLU A 469 37.94 -40.34 3.06
C GLU A 469 38.72 -40.03 4.34
N ILE A 470 38.17 -39.11 5.13
CA ILE A 470 38.52 -38.94 6.54
C ILE A 470 37.38 -39.59 7.34
N GLY A 471 37.66 -40.73 7.96
CA GLY A 471 36.67 -41.44 8.77
C GLY A 471 36.35 -40.72 10.08
N ALA A 472 35.25 -41.10 10.73
CA ALA A 472 34.80 -40.52 12.00
C ALA A 472 35.85 -40.52 13.14
N THR A 473 36.84 -41.42 13.09
CA THR A 473 37.95 -41.50 14.06
C THR A 473 39.22 -40.74 13.61
N GLY A 474 39.17 -40.03 12.48
CA GLY A 474 40.27 -39.24 11.91
C GLY A 474 41.20 -40.00 10.96
N GLY A 475 40.99 -41.31 10.76
CA GLY A 475 41.79 -42.10 9.82
C GLY A 475 41.58 -41.64 8.36
N VAL A 476 42.67 -41.45 7.62
CA VAL A 476 42.63 -41.06 6.20
C VAL A 476 42.83 -42.29 5.31
N THR A 477 41.87 -42.54 4.42
CA THR A 477 41.94 -43.64 3.44
C THR A 477 41.97 -43.09 2.02
N VAL A 478 42.92 -43.57 1.22
CA VAL A 478 43.02 -43.27 -0.23
C VAL A 478 42.74 -44.53 -1.02
N THR A 479 41.69 -44.52 -1.84
CA THR A 479 41.38 -45.63 -2.75
C THR A 479 42.14 -45.45 -4.06
N GLY A 480 43.27 -46.15 -4.17
CA GLY A 480 44.15 -46.10 -5.35
C GLY A 480 45.58 -45.76 -4.95
N ASN A 481 46.31 -45.12 -5.86
CA ASN A 481 47.69 -44.71 -5.62
C ASN A 481 47.73 -43.31 -4.99
N PHE A 482 48.65 -43.11 -4.03
CA PHE A 482 49.01 -41.80 -3.51
C PHE A 482 50.42 -41.42 -3.99
N THR A 483 50.49 -40.39 -4.84
CA THR A 483 51.74 -39.89 -5.42
C THR A 483 52.07 -38.53 -4.82
N VAL A 484 53.29 -38.38 -4.27
CA VAL A 484 53.81 -37.12 -3.75
C VAL A 484 54.87 -36.61 -4.73
N THR A 485 54.72 -35.38 -5.20
CA THR A 485 55.68 -34.72 -6.10
C THR A 485 56.34 -33.55 -5.37
N GLY A 486 57.68 -33.44 -5.48
CA GLY A 486 58.43 -32.35 -4.83
C GLY A 486 58.49 -32.40 -3.29
N GLY A 487 58.12 -33.51 -2.65
CA GLY A 487 58.09 -33.68 -1.19
C GLY A 487 58.36 -35.11 -0.74
N THR A 488 58.16 -35.41 0.56
CA THR A 488 58.45 -36.70 1.20
C THR A 488 57.20 -37.35 1.80
N LYS A 489 57.19 -38.69 1.94
CA LYS A 489 56.11 -39.47 2.57
C LYS A 489 56.46 -39.77 4.03
N ASN A 490 56.16 -38.86 4.95
CA ASN A 490 56.57 -38.99 6.35
C ASN A 490 55.44 -39.49 7.27
N PHE A 491 55.83 -40.18 8.35
CA PHE A 491 55.07 -40.17 9.60
C PHE A 491 55.90 -39.47 10.67
N ALA A 492 55.22 -38.83 11.62
CA ALA A 492 55.86 -38.06 12.68
C ALA A 492 55.29 -38.43 14.05
N VAL A 493 56.12 -38.31 15.06
CA VAL A 493 55.73 -38.43 16.47
C VAL A 493 56.40 -37.30 17.24
N VAL A 494 55.71 -36.73 18.23
CA VAL A 494 56.34 -35.77 19.16
C VAL A 494 57.50 -36.48 19.83
N ASP A 495 58.65 -35.83 19.93
CA ASP A 495 59.81 -36.41 20.59
C ASP A 495 59.47 -36.67 22.07
N PRO A 496 59.45 -37.94 22.54
CA PRO A 496 59.08 -38.24 23.92
C PRO A 496 60.02 -37.60 24.94
N ALA A 497 61.25 -37.26 24.55
CA ALA A 497 62.23 -36.59 25.40
C ALA A 497 62.14 -35.05 25.33
N ASP A 498 61.49 -34.48 24.32
CA ASP A 498 61.35 -33.03 24.13
C ASP A 498 60.04 -32.68 23.41
N SER A 499 59.03 -32.26 24.17
CA SER A 499 57.70 -31.92 23.63
C SER A 499 57.71 -30.72 22.65
N LYS A 500 58.84 -30.01 22.50
CA LYS A 500 59.02 -28.94 21.52
C LYS A 500 59.59 -29.44 20.18
N LYS A 501 60.00 -30.71 20.10
CA LYS A 501 60.52 -31.35 18.89
C LYS A 501 59.62 -32.48 18.43
N ALA A 502 59.77 -32.85 17.16
CA ALA A 502 59.12 -34.02 16.58
C ALA A 502 60.13 -34.80 15.75
N ILE A 503 60.03 -36.12 15.81
CA ILE A 503 60.85 -37.05 15.04
C ILE A 503 60.06 -37.44 13.79
N TYR A 504 60.65 -37.23 12.63
CA TYR A 504 60.07 -37.58 11.33
C TYR A 504 60.81 -38.78 10.74
N TYR A 505 60.06 -39.77 10.27
CA TYR A 505 60.58 -40.88 9.49
C TYR A 505 59.93 -40.86 8.11
N ALA A 506 60.76 -40.93 7.06
CA ALA A 506 60.29 -41.05 5.69
C ALA A 506 60.09 -42.53 5.34
N ALA A 507 59.00 -42.83 4.62
CA ALA A 507 58.81 -44.12 3.99
C ALA A 507 59.93 -44.39 2.98
N LEU A 508 60.40 -45.64 2.90
CA LEU A 508 61.45 -46.03 1.95
C LEU A 508 61.00 -45.85 0.50
N GLU A 509 61.83 -45.18 -0.31
CA GLU A 509 61.58 -44.93 -1.73
C GLU A 509 62.39 -45.92 -2.58
N GLY A 510 61.86 -47.14 -2.69
CA GLY A 510 62.47 -48.21 -3.50
C GLY A 510 61.92 -48.27 -4.93
N PRO A 511 62.64 -48.89 -5.87
CA PRO A 511 62.17 -49.17 -7.23
C PRO A 511 61.11 -50.28 -7.29
N GLU A 512 60.57 -50.73 -6.16
CA GLU A 512 59.64 -51.85 -6.05
C GLU A 512 58.63 -51.67 -4.91
N ALA A 513 57.51 -52.39 -4.98
CA ALA A 513 56.57 -52.54 -3.88
C ALA A 513 57.07 -53.62 -2.90
N GLY A 514 58.08 -53.30 -2.10
CA GLY A 514 58.75 -54.24 -1.20
C GLY A 514 57.87 -54.73 -0.04
N THR A 515 58.04 -56.00 0.32
CA THR A 515 57.55 -56.63 1.55
C THR A 515 58.75 -57.08 2.36
N TYR A 516 58.68 -56.97 3.68
CA TYR A 516 59.79 -57.37 4.53
C TYR A 516 59.35 -58.03 5.83
N TYR A 517 60.18 -58.93 6.33
CA TYR A 517 60.06 -59.58 7.62
C TYR A 517 61.45 -59.73 8.23
N ARG A 518 61.60 -59.37 9.51
CA ARG A 518 62.91 -59.37 10.18
C ARG A 518 62.79 -59.90 11.59
N GLY A 519 63.88 -60.45 12.09
CA GLY A 519 63.96 -60.90 13.48
C GLY A 519 65.32 -61.47 13.80
N THR A 520 65.38 -62.16 14.93
CA THR A 520 66.56 -62.86 15.43
C THR A 520 66.22 -64.34 15.61
N ALA A 521 67.14 -65.23 15.29
CA ALA A 521 66.99 -66.66 15.47
C ALA A 521 68.32 -67.31 15.87
N LYS A 522 68.25 -68.56 16.34
CA LYS A 522 69.42 -69.37 16.70
C LYS A 522 69.29 -70.76 16.10
N THR A 523 70.36 -71.31 15.54
CA THR A 523 70.38 -72.71 15.13
C THR A 523 70.40 -73.64 16.34
N VAL A 524 69.80 -74.82 16.19
CA VAL A 524 69.90 -75.93 17.16
C VAL A 524 70.27 -77.17 16.35
N ASP A 525 71.33 -77.86 16.76
CA ASP A 525 71.89 -79.00 16.02
C ASP A 525 72.21 -78.62 14.55
N GLY A 526 72.72 -77.40 14.38
CA GLY A 526 73.20 -76.85 13.12
C GLY A 526 72.13 -76.34 12.17
N LYS A 527 70.85 -76.29 12.58
CA LYS A 527 69.74 -75.82 11.73
C LYS A 527 68.68 -75.04 12.49
N VAL A 528 68.00 -74.12 11.81
CA VAL A 528 66.71 -73.59 12.24
C VAL A 528 65.77 -73.42 11.05
N VAL A 529 64.47 -73.64 11.28
CA VAL A 529 63.40 -73.33 10.32
C VAL A 529 62.61 -72.15 10.86
N ILE A 530 62.69 -71.01 10.19
CA ILE A 530 61.93 -69.80 10.50
C ILE A 530 60.63 -69.86 9.70
N GLN A 531 59.52 -70.04 10.39
CA GLN A 531 58.19 -69.98 9.77
C GLN A 531 57.81 -68.51 9.59
N LEU A 532 57.56 -68.09 8.35
CA LEU A 532 57.10 -66.74 8.07
C LEU A 532 55.60 -66.64 8.37
N PRO A 533 55.10 -65.47 8.83
CA PRO A 533 53.68 -65.30 9.11
C PRO A 533 52.84 -65.60 7.87
N GLY A 534 51.70 -66.29 8.03
CA GLY A 534 50.88 -66.69 6.88
C GLY A 534 50.34 -65.55 6.01
N TYR A 535 50.34 -64.31 6.49
CA TYR A 535 50.03 -63.15 5.62
C TYR A 535 51.15 -62.86 4.63
N PHE A 536 52.41 -63.13 4.98
CA PHE A 536 53.58 -62.84 4.17
C PHE A 536 53.53 -63.64 2.88
N SER A 537 53.28 -64.96 2.95
CA SER A 537 53.11 -65.79 1.75
C SER A 537 51.91 -65.41 0.87
N ARG A 538 50.86 -64.80 1.45
CA ARG A 538 49.69 -64.32 0.67
C ARG A 538 49.99 -63.05 -0.13
N ILE A 539 50.95 -62.24 0.31
CA ILE A 539 51.23 -60.93 -0.29
C ILE A 539 52.60 -60.83 -0.95
N THR A 540 53.51 -61.80 -0.77
CA THR A 540 54.88 -61.73 -1.28
C THR A 540 55.11 -62.76 -2.39
N GLU A 541 55.75 -62.33 -3.48
CA GLU A 541 56.18 -63.19 -4.58
C GLU A 541 57.32 -64.12 -4.12
N THR A 542 57.36 -65.33 -4.70
CA THR A 542 58.51 -66.23 -4.48
C THR A 542 59.74 -65.76 -5.26
N GLU A 543 59.52 -65.20 -6.43
CA GLU A 543 60.58 -64.65 -7.28
C GLU A 543 61.22 -63.41 -6.66
N ARG A 544 62.53 -63.26 -6.85
CA ARG A 544 63.35 -62.16 -6.30
C ARG A 544 63.32 -61.99 -4.77
N MET A 545 62.83 -62.99 -4.03
CA MET A 545 62.94 -63.00 -2.58
C MET A 545 64.41 -63.14 -2.13
N THR A 546 64.85 -62.32 -1.19
CA THR A 546 66.21 -62.30 -0.66
C THR A 546 66.19 -62.45 0.86
N VAL A 547 67.14 -63.21 1.40
CA VAL A 547 67.34 -63.35 2.84
C VAL A 547 68.76 -62.90 3.15
N GLN A 548 68.89 -61.87 3.97
CA GLN A 548 70.16 -61.44 4.54
C GLN A 548 70.24 -61.94 5.98
N ILE A 549 71.40 -62.45 6.39
CA ILE A 549 71.66 -62.93 7.75
C ILE A 549 72.90 -62.26 8.31
N THR A 550 72.92 -61.98 9.61
CA THR A 550 74.05 -61.35 10.30
C THR A 550 74.29 -62.08 11.62
N PRO A 551 75.41 -62.80 11.80
CA PRO A 551 75.74 -63.43 13.07
C PRO A 551 75.78 -62.41 14.22
N VAL A 552 75.29 -62.80 15.40
CA VAL A 552 75.26 -62.00 16.62
C VAL A 552 76.22 -62.59 17.65
N GLY A 553 77.02 -61.75 18.30
CA GLY A 553 77.95 -62.13 19.36
C GLY A 553 79.30 -62.65 18.88
N ALA A 554 79.34 -63.56 17.90
CA ALA A 554 80.57 -64.11 17.33
C ALA A 554 80.44 -64.39 15.81
N PRO A 555 81.56 -64.46 15.06
CA PRO A 555 81.52 -64.89 13.66
C PRO A 555 80.89 -66.28 13.52
N GLY A 556 79.95 -66.44 12.60
CA GLY A 556 79.28 -67.72 12.33
C GLY A 556 79.31 -68.06 10.84
N GLN A 557 79.59 -69.33 10.50
CA GLN A 557 79.54 -69.83 9.13
C GLN A 557 78.11 -70.23 8.75
N LEU A 558 77.21 -69.25 8.70
CA LEU A 558 75.79 -69.45 8.40
C LEU A 558 75.49 -69.33 6.89
N TYR A 559 74.49 -70.06 6.42
CA TYR A 559 73.95 -69.92 5.06
C TYR A 559 72.45 -70.20 4.98
N VAL A 560 71.80 -69.63 3.97
CA VAL A 560 70.38 -69.84 3.66
C VAL A 560 70.25 -71.13 2.84
N ALA A 561 69.73 -72.19 3.45
CA ALA A 561 69.57 -73.50 2.82
C ALA A 561 68.28 -73.60 1.99
N GLU A 562 67.22 -72.91 2.41
CA GLU A 562 65.93 -72.85 1.71
C GLU A 562 65.30 -71.48 1.96
N LYS A 563 64.66 -70.92 0.95
CA LYS A 563 63.87 -69.70 1.09
C LYS A 563 62.59 -69.80 0.27
N THR A 564 61.46 -69.64 0.94
CA THR A 564 60.11 -69.57 0.36
C THR A 564 59.32 -68.49 1.12
N PRO A 565 58.22 -67.95 0.57
CA PRO A 565 57.36 -67.03 1.31
C PRO A 565 56.71 -67.63 2.56
N GLU A 566 56.68 -68.96 2.70
CA GLU A 566 56.17 -69.68 3.87
C GLU A 566 57.24 -69.87 4.96
N LYS A 567 58.50 -70.10 4.57
CA LYS A 567 59.59 -70.40 5.50
C LYS A 567 60.98 -70.11 4.94
N VAL A 568 61.91 -69.89 5.86
CA VAL A 568 63.34 -69.82 5.59
C VAL A 568 64.07 -70.86 6.43
N VAL A 569 64.99 -71.60 5.83
CA VAL A 569 65.85 -72.57 6.53
C VAL A 569 67.27 -72.04 6.55
N ILE A 570 67.82 -71.85 7.75
CA ILE A 570 69.21 -71.43 7.96
C ILE A 570 69.98 -72.59 8.57
N LYS A 571 71.21 -72.79 8.10
CA LYS A 571 72.14 -73.79 8.62
C LYS A 571 73.50 -73.17 8.90
N VAL A 572 74.26 -73.82 9.77
CA VAL A 572 75.72 -73.59 9.89
C VAL A 572 76.47 -74.59 9.01
N ALA A 573 77.71 -74.27 8.66
CA ALA A 573 78.62 -75.21 7.99
C ALA A 573 78.86 -76.46 8.86
N ASP A 574 79.14 -77.60 8.22
CA ASP A 574 79.34 -78.86 8.93
C ASP A 574 80.50 -78.76 9.93
N GLY A 575 80.22 -79.08 11.20
CA GLY A 575 81.18 -78.97 12.31
C GLY A 575 81.29 -77.59 12.95
N ALA A 576 80.59 -76.56 12.43
CA ALA A 576 80.49 -75.27 13.08
C ALA A 576 79.49 -75.31 14.26
N PRO A 577 79.74 -74.54 15.33
CA PRO A 577 78.82 -74.46 16.46
C PRO A 577 77.52 -73.74 16.08
N ASP A 578 76.46 -74.00 16.83
CA ASP A 578 75.21 -73.25 16.70
C ASP A 578 75.42 -71.74 16.92
N ALA A 579 74.78 -70.92 16.08
CA ALA A 579 74.96 -69.49 16.08
C ALA A 579 73.62 -68.75 16.19
N GLU A 580 73.64 -67.66 16.94
CA GLU A 580 72.57 -66.65 16.97
C GLU A 580 72.80 -65.66 15.84
N PHE A 581 71.73 -65.23 15.17
CA PHE A 581 71.81 -64.33 14.03
C PHE A 581 70.54 -63.51 13.87
N ASP A 582 70.72 -62.28 13.37
CA ASP A 582 69.62 -61.48 12.82
C ASP A 582 69.37 -61.88 11.37
N TYR A 583 68.12 -61.79 10.94
CA TYR A 583 67.71 -62.04 9.57
C TYR A 583 66.79 -60.94 9.04
N PHE A 584 66.91 -60.68 7.74
CA PHE A 584 66.04 -59.78 6.99
C PHE A 584 65.60 -60.46 5.70
N VAL A 585 64.33 -60.87 5.67
CA VAL A 585 63.65 -61.44 4.51
C VAL A 585 62.96 -60.32 3.76
N GLN A 586 63.27 -60.18 2.48
CA GLN A 586 62.72 -59.17 1.59
C GLN A 586 62.17 -59.86 0.35
N GLY A 587 61.04 -59.37 -0.17
CA GLY A 587 60.49 -59.83 -1.43
C GLY A 587 59.55 -58.80 -2.03
N ILE A 588 59.08 -59.02 -3.24
CA ILE A 588 58.20 -58.09 -3.94
C ILE A 588 56.74 -58.44 -3.65
N ARG A 589 55.88 -57.43 -3.50
CA ARG A 589 54.44 -57.65 -3.29
C ARG A 589 53.80 -58.28 -4.54
N LYS A 590 52.90 -59.25 -4.31
CA LYS A 590 52.21 -59.95 -5.38
C LYS A 590 51.47 -59.00 -6.33
N GLY A 591 51.64 -59.23 -7.63
CA GLY A 591 51.10 -58.38 -8.69
C GLY A 591 51.93 -57.13 -9.02
N TYR A 592 53.12 -56.97 -8.44
CA TYR A 592 54.01 -55.81 -8.66
C TYR A 592 55.45 -56.22 -9.06
N LEU A 593 55.65 -57.44 -9.56
CA LEU A 593 56.97 -57.94 -9.99
C LEU A 593 57.61 -57.08 -11.10
N ASP A 594 56.77 -56.55 -11.99
CA ASP A 594 57.16 -55.73 -13.14
C ASP A 594 56.82 -54.25 -12.92
N PHE A 595 56.96 -53.75 -11.69
CA PHE A 595 56.73 -52.34 -11.40
C PHE A 595 57.72 -51.44 -12.17
N GLU A 596 57.18 -50.62 -13.07
CA GLU A 596 57.97 -49.69 -13.87
C GLU A 596 58.24 -48.39 -13.09
N VAL A 597 59.52 -48.07 -12.87
CA VAL A 597 59.94 -46.88 -12.11
C VAL A 597 59.94 -45.62 -12.97
N GLU A 598 60.45 -45.73 -14.20
CA GLU A 598 60.55 -44.63 -15.15
C GLU A 598 59.38 -44.67 -16.14
N ARG A 599 58.66 -43.57 -16.30
CA ARG A 599 57.46 -43.50 -17.15
C ARG A 599 57.38 -42.14 -17.84
N GLU A 600 56.48 -42.00 -18.81
CA GLU A 600 56.13 -40.70 -19.38
C GLU A 600 55.63 -39.74 -18.29
N ASN A 601 56.12 -38.50 -18.33
CA ASN A 601 55.79 -37.50 -17.31
C ASN A 601 54.38 -36.94 -17.50
N ASN A 602 53.43 -37.58 -16.83
CA ASN A 602 52.03 -37.15 -16.74
C ASN A 602 51.69 -36.57 -15.36
N LEU A 603 52.69 -36.11 -14.60
CA LEU A 603 52.45 -35.49 -13.30
C LEU A 603 51.64 -34.19 -13.49
N PRO A 604 50.74 -33.85 -12.54
CA PRO A 604 50.04 -32.57 -12.57
C PRO A 604 51.06 -31.43 -12.70
N LYS A 605 50.86 -30.58 -13.71
CA LYS A 605 51.69 -29.38 -13.95
C LYS A 605 51.39 -28.27 -12.95
#